data_AF-A0A9N9JAX9-F1
#
_entry.id   AF-A0A9N9JAX9-F1
#
_cell.length_a   1.000
_cell.length_b   1.000
_cell.length_c   1.000
_cell.angle_alpha   90.00
_cell.angle_beta   90.00
_cell.angle_gamma   90.00
#
_symmetry.space_group_name_H-M   'P 1'
#
loop_
_entity.id
_entity.type
_entity.pdbx_description
1 polymer ?
#
loop_
_entity_poly.entity_id
_entity_poly.type
_entity_poly.pdbx_seq_one_letter_code
_entity_poly.pdbx_strand_id
1 'polypeptide(L)' 'VYLTDLTFIEDGNPNNLKKSRLINFSKRMKTAEVIREIQQYQSAPYNLNPVQEIQTFIRCHLQDSRDVADLYELSLSMEP' A
#
# COMPACT_ATOMS: atom_id res chain seq x y z
N VAL A 1 -4.54 -5.44 0.87
CA VAL A 1 -6.00 -5.31 1.03
C VAL A 1 -6.50 -4.07 0.29
N TYR A 2 -6.40 -2.85 0.85
CA TYR A 2 -6.93 -1.65 0.15
C TYR A 2 -6.35 -1.38 -1.25
N LEU A 3 -5.04 -1.59 -1.45
CA LEU A 3 -4.44 -1.45 -2.79
C LEU A 3 -5.08 -2.44 -3.78
N THR A 4 -5.28 -3.68 -3.34
CA THR A 4 -5.96 -4.72 -4.13
C THR A 4 -7.36 -4.26 -4.48
N ASP A 5 -8.15 -3.78 -3.51
CA ASP A 5 -9.51 -3.30 -3.77
C ASP A 5 -9.55 -2.13 -4.76
N LEU A 6 -8.62 -1.18 -4.63
CA LEU A 6 -8.46 -0.08 -5.58
C LEU A 6 -8.14 -0.58 -6.99
N THR A 7 -7.23 -1.56 -7.13
CA THR A 7 -6.92 -2.15 -8.44
C THR A 7 -8.10 -2.91 -9.03
N PHE A 8 -8.83 -3.69 -8.22
CA PHE A 8 -10.02 -4.41 -8.66
C PHE A 8 -11.15 -3.47 -9.11
N ILE A 9 -11.35 -2.35 -8.40
CA ILE A 9 -12.33 -1.32 -8.81
C ILE A 9 -11.91 -0.67 -10.12
N GLU A 10 -10.62 -0.33 -10.26
CA GLU A 10 -10.08 0.36 -11.44
C GLU A 10 -10.21 -0.50 -12.70
N ASP A 11 -9.76 -1.76 -12.61
CA ASP A 11 -9.74 -2.69 -13.75
C ASP A 11 -11.11 -3.28 -14.05
N GLY A 12 -11.93 -3.52 -13.02
CA GLY A 12 -13.23 -4.16 -13.15
C GLY A 12 -14.37 -3.25 -13.62
N ASN A 13 -14.21 -1.91 -13.55
CA ASN A 13 -15.27 -0.95 -13.87
C ASN A 13 -14.80 0.10 -14.88
N PRO A 14 -15.53 0.34 -16.00
CA PRO A 14 -15.18 1.39 -16.94
C PRO A 14 -15.42 2.78 -16.33
N ASN A 15 -14.60 3.75 -16.73
CA ASN A 15 -14.68 5.14 -16.27
C ASN A 15 -15.97 5.86 -16.71
N ASN A 16 -16.58 5.40 -17.81
CA ASN A 16 -17.81 5.93 -18.36
C ASN A 16 -18.87 4.82 -18.47
N LEU A 17 -20.14 5.21 -18.44
CA LEU A 17 -21.24 4.28 -18.67
C LEU A 17 -21.15 3.72 -20.10
N LYS A 18 -21.51 2.44 -20.27
CA LYS A 18 -21.44 1.76 -21.58
C LYS A 18 -22.18 2.57 -22.64
N LYS A 19 -21.53 2.77 -23.79
CA LYS A 19 -22.07 3.51 -24.95
C LYS A 19 -22.45 4.97 -24.67
N SER A 20 -21.87 5.57 -23.64
CA SER A 20 -22.12 6.96 -23.24
C SER A 20 -20.83 7.68 -22.86
N ARG A 21 -20.81 9.01 -22.96
CA ARG A 21 -19.74 9.87 -22.42
C ARG A 21 -19.98 10.26 -20.96
N LEU A 22 -21.06 9.77 -20.35
CA LEU A 22 -21.40 10.04 -18.95
C LEU A 22 -20.43 9.31 -18.01
N ILE A 23 -20.03 9.97 -16.93
CA ILE A 23 -19.12 9.44 -15.91
C ILE A 23 -19.81 8.30 -15.15
N ASN A 24 -19.07 7.23 -14.88
CA ASN A 24 -19.53 6.15 -14.02
C ASN A 24 -19.38 6.55 -12.53
N PHE A 25 -20.40 7.19 -11.98
CA PHE A 25 -20.41 7.60 -10.57
C PHE A 25 -20.32 6.43 -9.60
N SER A 26 -20.84 5.25 -9.96
CA SER A 26 -20.73 4.05 -9.12
C SER A 26 -19.27 3.61 -8.93
N LYS A 27 -18.44 3.70 -9.99
CA LYS A 27 -16.98 3.47 -9.86
C LYS A 27 -16.36 4.48 -8.91
N ARG A 28 -16.64 5.78 -9.12
CA ARG A 28 -16.09 6.87 -8.31
C ARG A 28 -16.48 6.77 -6.84
N MET A 29 -17.73 6.40 -6.56
CA MET A 29 -18.24 6.20 -5.20
C MET A 29 -17.50 5.08 -4.49
N LYS A 30 -17.34 3.91 -5.14
CA LYS A 30 -16.58 2.79 -4.57
C LYS A 30 -15.12 3.15 -4.27
N THR A 31 -14.45 3.83 -5.19
CA THR A 31 -13.08 4.32 -4.94
C THR A 31 -13.03 5.28 -3.75
N ALA A 32 -14.00 6.19 -3.65
CA ALA A 32 -14.07 7.16 -2.55
C ALA A 32 -14.34 6.48 -1.20
N GLU A 33 -15.15 5.43 -1.16
CA GLU A 33 -15.39 4.64 0.06
C GLU A 33 -14.10 4.03 0.59
N VAL A 34 -13.32 3.37 -0.28
CA VAL A 34 -12.02 2.79 0.10
C VAL A 34 -11.04 3.86 0.61
N ILE A 35 -10.97 5.01 -0.07
CA ILE A 35 -10.10 6.12 0.37
C ILE A 35 -10.54 6.65 1.74
N ARG A 36 -11.85 6.78 1.97
CA ARG A 36 -12.39 7.29 3.24
C ARG A 36 -12.03 6.36 4.41
N GLU A 37 -12.07 5.06 4.19
CA GLU A 37 -11.63 4.08 5.20
C GLU A 37 -10.14 4.23 5.52
N ILE A 38 -9.27 4.36 4.51
CA ILE A 38 -7.84 4.62 4.72
C ILE A 38 -7.63 5.89 5.56
N GLN A 39 -8.34 6.97 5.23
CA GLN A 39 -8.24 8.24 5.95
C GLN A 39 -8.69 8.13 7.40
N GLN A 40 -9.67 7.29 7.71
CA GLN A 40 -10.07 7.03 9.09
C GLN A 40 -8.89 6.54 9.94
N TYR A 41 -8.08 5.61 9.41
CA TYR A 41 -6.90 5.12 10.13
C TYR A 41 -5.74 6.11 10.16
N GLN A 42 -5.68 7.06 9.23
CA GLN A 42 -4.70 8.14 9.22
C GLN A 42 -5.09 9.32 10.12
N SER A 43 -6.36 9.41 10.54
CA SER A 43 -6.90 10.55 11.28
C SER A 43 -6.35 10.67 12.71
N ALA A 44 -5.89 9.57 13.30
CA ALA A 44 -5.31 9.53 14.62
C ALA A 44 -3.80 9.25 14.54
N PRO A 45 -2.96 10.07 15.20
CA PRO A 45 -1.54 9.75 15.31
C PRO A 45 -1.35 8.50 16.17
N TYR A 46 -0.27 7.77 15.91
CA TYR A 46 0.13 6.66 16.77
C TYR A 46 0.49 7.18 18.18
N ASN A 47 0.09 6.43 19.21
CA ASN A 47 0.48 6.72 20.59
C ASN A 47 1.93 6.25 20.87
N LEU A 48 2.87 6.82 20.13
CA LEU A 48 4.30 6.51 20.19
C LEU A 48 5.10 7.80 20.37
N ASN A 49 6.13 7.73 21.21
CA ASN A 49 7.08 8.82 21.34
C ASN A 49 8.12 8.74 20.22
N PRO A 50 8.31 9.80 19.42
CA PRO A 50 9.32 9.79 18.36
C PRO A 50 10.74 9.84 18.97
N VAL A 51 11.60 8.93 18.51
CA VAL A 51 13.04 8.91 18.85
C VAL A 51 13.84 9.01 17.56
N GLN A 52 14.49 10.15 17.34
CA GLN A 52 15.08 10.50 16.05
C GLN A 52 16.22 9.56 15.64
N GLU A 53 17.03 9.14 16.62
CA GLU A 53 18.16 8.24 16.45
C GLU A 53 17.69 6.88 15.91
N ILE A 54 16.65 6.33 16.54
CA ILE A 54 16.05 5.04 16.15
C ILE A 54 15.44 5.16 14.75
N GLN A 55 14.68 6.22 14.48
CA GLN A 55 14.07 6.41 13.16
C GLN A 55 15.11 6.55 12.04
N THR A 56 16.22 7.23 12.33
CA THR A 56 17.32 7.41 11.38
C THR A 56 18.04 6.10 11.12
N PHE A 57 18.37 5.35 12.19
CA PHE A 57 18.96 4.01 12.07
C PHE A 57 18.10 3.08 11.20
N ILE A 58 16.79 3.03 11.48
CA ILE A 58 15.84 2.21 10.72
C ILE A 58 15.80 2.64 9.24
N ARG A 59 15.68 3.95 8.96
CA ARG A 59 15.61 4.46 7.58
C ARG A 59 16.87 4.16 6.77
N CYS A 60 18.05 4.31 7.36
CA CYS A 60 19.31 4.02 6.67
C CYS A 60 19.44 2.54 6.29
N HIS A 61 19.11 1.62 7.20
CA HIS A 61 19.34 0.18 6.97
C HIS A 61 18.18 -0.52 6.24
N LEU A 62 16.98 0.06 6.20
CA LEU A 62 15.87 -0.46 5.38
C LEU A 62 16.10 -0.28 3.88
N GLN A 63 16.86 0.75 3.49
CA GLN A 63 17.15 1.02 2.07
C GLN A 63 18.21 0.06 1.51
N ASP A 64 19.06 -0.50 2.37
CA ASP A 64 20.09 -1.49 2.02
C ASP A 64 19.55 -2.94 2.05
N SER A 65 18.26 -3.13 1.74
CA SER A 65 17.69 -4.49 1.68
C SER A 65 18.41 -5.29 0.59
N ARG A 66 19.06 -6.39 1.00
CA ARG A 66 19.70 -7.35 0.08
C ARG A 66 18.66 -7.97 -0.85
N ASP A 67 19.09 -8.40 -2.03
CA ASP A 67 18.21 -9.09 -2.95
C ASP A 67 17.69 -10.40 -2.32
N VAL A 68 16.49 -10.81 -2.72
CA VAL A 68 15.85 -12.02 -2.18
C VAL A 68 16.70 -13.26 -2.48
N ALA A 69 17.37 -13.31 -3.64
CA ALA A 69 18.26 -14.42 -3.98
C ALA A 69 19.47 -14.48 -3.02
N ASP A 70 20.08 -13.35 -2.71
CA ASP A 70 21.21 -13.27 -1.77
C ASP A 70 20.81 -13.74 -0.36
N LEU A 71 19.59 -13.40 0.07
CA LEU A 71 19.05 -13.82 1.36
C LEU A 71 18.77 -15.34 1.40
N TYR A 72 18.32 -15.91 0.29
CA TYR A 72 18.07 -17.35 0.17
C TYR A 72 19.37 -18.15 0.26
N GLU A 73 20.40 -17.76 -0.49
CA GLU A 73 21.73 -18.39 -0.43
C GLU A 73 22.36 -18.27 0.96
N LEU A 74 22.22 -17.09 1.60
CA LEU A 74 22.68 -16.90 2.97
C LEU A 74 21.98 -17.86 3.94
N SER A 75 20.67 -18.04 3.79
CA SER A 75 19.89 -18.99 4.62
C SER A 75 20.40 -20.42 4.46
N LEU A 76 20.59 -20.88 3.21
CA LEU A 76 21.12 -22.22 2.92
C LEU A 76 22.50 -22.46 3.52
N SER A 77 23.35 -21.43 3.54
CA SER A 77 24.69 -21.54 4.12
C SER A 77 24.69 -21.68 5.65
N MET A 78 23.67 -21.15 6.32
CA MET A 78 23.54 -21.13 7.78
C MET A 78 22.83 -22.38 8.30
N GLU A 79 21.88 -22.91 7.52
CA GLU A 79 21.12 -24.13 7.82
C GLU A 79 21.16 -25.07 6.59
N PRO A 80 22.23 -25.89 6.44
CA PRO A 80 22.38 -26.82 5.31
C PRO A 80 21.38 -27.99 5.33
#